data_AF-A0A3R7WS67-F1
#
_entry.id   AF-A0A3R7WS67-F1
#
_cell.length_a   1.000
_cell.length_b   1.000
_cell.length_c   1.000
_cell.angle_alpha   90.00
_cell.angle_beta   90.00
_cell.angle_gamma   90.00
#
_symmetry.space_group_name_H-M   'P 1'
#
loop_
_entity.id
_entity.type
_entity.pdbx_description
1 polymer ?
#
loop_
_entity_poly.entity_id
_entity_poly.type
_entity_poly.pdbx_seq_one_letter_code
_entity_poly.pdbx_strand_id
1 'polypeptide(L)'
;MASSYENDLRLEEMGTGEQIGSWGTTTNTNLSLIAEAFSYQTEATFGSDADVTATIADGASDKARAFYLKVTSSGSLSATRTLTIAPNTLSKVIFIENATTGSQSINISQGSGANVTVGNGLTKACILDGGGSGAVVYDMFDKIDLGANAKINGGSFGITASETVALTNKTIDSDSNTITNIVNADIKAAAAIDATKIADGSVTSTEFQYINTLSSNAQTQISAKLNSALPNDAWISSADSRNRLYFTANGSTILKFDSNFLVQNNSGTTMLTTDTSGNFTATGNVSAYSDLALKEDIYQIENALEKVKKLRGVHFTRKSDNTKEIGVVANEVEKVIPELVDEHQDKDLGVVKTMKYANTVGLLIEAVKDLSNQVEELKNVSSD
;
A
#
# COMPACT_ATOMS: atom_id res chain seq x y z
N MET A 1 -41.07 28.74 76.94
CA MET A 1 -40.03 29.10 75.95
C MET A 1 -40.79 29.60 74.74
N ALA A 2 -40.39 30.70 74.11
CA ALA A 2 -41.08 31.17 72.91
C ALA A 2 -40.92 30.17 71.76
N SER A 3 -41.91 30.08 70.88
CA SER A 3 -41.79 29.35 69.61
C SER A 3 -40.54 29.81 68.83
N SER A 4 -39.90 28.87 68.14
CA SER A 4 -38.72 29.10 67.30
C SER A 4 -39.02 28.82 65.83
N TYR A 5 -38.25 29.41 64.93
CA TYR A 5 -38.37 29.21 63.48
C TYR A 5 -37.02 28.87 62.83
N GLU A 6 -36.04 28.45 63.62
CA GLU A 6 -34.65 28.26 63.15
C GLU A 6 -34.42 26.98 62.31
N ASN A 7 -35.46 26.16 62.09
CA ASN A 7 -35.35 25.01 61.19
C ASN A 7 -35.29 25.45 59.72
N ASP A 8 -34.76 24.55 58.87
CA ASP A 8 -34.55 24.74 57.43
C ASP A 8 -35.84 24.94 56.59
N LEU A 9 -37.00 24.85 57.24
CA LEU A 9 -38.30 25.11 56.63
C LEU A 9 -39.05 26.24 57.33
N ARG A 10 -38.41 27.02 58.21
CA ARG A 10 -39.00 28.12 59.01
C ARG A 10 -40.39 27.79 59.59
N LEU A 11 -40.57 26.55 60.01
CA LEU A 11 -41.78 26.05 60.66
C LEU A 11 -41.84 26.52 62.11
N GLU A 12 -43.03 26.62 62.68
CA GLU A 12 -43.16 26.96 64.09
C GLU A 12 -42.79 25.76 64.97
N GLU A 13 -41.64 25.80 65.62
CA GLU A 13 -41.28 24.89 66.70
C GLU A 13 -41.88 25.40 68.00
N MET A 14 -43.10 24.94 68.31
CA MET A 14 -43.84 25.37 69.50
C MET A 14 -43.07 25.07 70.79
N GLY A 15 -42.81 26.13 71.57
CA GLY A 15 -42.18 25.98 72.87
C GLY A 15 -43.11 25.34 73.90
N THR A 16 -42.53 24.73 74.94
CA THR A 16 -43.31 24.12 76.03
C THR A 16 -44.22 25.17 76.68
N GLY A 17 -45.52 24.89 76.69
CA GLY A 17 -46.55 25.75 77.25
C GLY A 17 -47.10 26.83 76.31
N GLU A 18 -46.64 26.91 75.07
CA GLU A 18 -47.18 27.84 74.06
C GLU A 18 -48.31 27.22 73.24
N GLN A 19 -49.00 28.08 72.48
CA GLN A 19 -50.11 27.73 71.59
C GLN A 19 -51.25 26.94 72.27
N ILE A 20 -51.38 27.01 73.60
CA ILE A 20 -52.45 26.34 74.35
C ILE A 20 -53.82 26.75 73.78
N GLY A 21 -54.63 25.78 73.38
CA GLY A 21 -55.92 26.00 72.70
C GLY A 21 -55.83 26.19 71.18
N SER A 22 -54.63 26.39 70.64
CA SER A 22 -54.35 26.58 69.20
C SER A 22 -53.44 25.50 68.60
N TRP A 23 -52.99 24.51 69.39
CA TRP A 23 -52.11 23.42 68.95
C TRP A 23 -52.56 22.76 67.64
N GLY A 24 -53.86 22.49 67.52
CA GLY A 24 -54.42 21.90 66.30
C GLY A 24 -54.25 22.82 65.09
N THR A 25 -54.50 24.11 65.26
CA THR A 25 -54.31 25.13 64.22
C THR A 25 -52.83 25.23 63.82
N THR A 26 -51.93 25.43 64.78
CA THR A 26 -50.48 25.57 64.50
C THR A 26 -49.89 24.31 63.87
N THR A 27 -50.29 23.14 64.35
CA THR A 27 -49.85 21.86 63.75
C THR A 27 -50.34 21.74 62.32
N ASN A 28 -51.61 22.05 62.04
CA ASN A 28 -52.15 22.02 60.69
C ASN A 28 -51.47 23.05 59.78
N THR A 29 -51.10 24.23 60.30
CA THR A 29 -50.29 25.22 59.59
C THR A 29 -48.93 24.64 59.23
N ASN A 30 -48.19 24.08 60.18
CA ASN A 30 -46.89 23.46 59.91
C ASN A 30 -46.98 22.33 58.87
N LEU A 31 -47.99 21.48 58.97
CA LEU A 31 -48.24 20.43 57.97
C LEU A 31 -48.51 21.02 56.58
N SER A 32 -49.23 22.14 56.51
CA SER A 32 -49.46 22.87 55.26
C SER A 32 -48.19 23.49 54.70
N LEU A 33 -47.31 24.02 55.56
CA LEU A 33 -46.01 24.59 55.15
C LEU A 33 -45.03 23.50 54.70
N ILE A 34 -45.07 22.31 55.30
CA ILE A 34 -44.32 21.15 54.79
C ILE A 34 -44.84 20.76 53.41
N ALA A 35 -46.16 20.74 53.21
CA ALA A 35 -46.74 20.48 51.90
C ALA A 35 -46.32 21.56 50.88
N GLU A 36 -46.30 22.83 51.26
CA GLU A 36 -45.77 23.95 50.46
C GLU A 36 -44.30 23.72 50.12
N ALA A 37 -43.48 23.26 51.06
CA ALA A 37 -42.05 23.03 50.87
C ALA A 37 -41.74 21.96 49.81
N PHE A 38 -42.61 20.98 49.60
CA PHE A 38 -42.48 19.97 48.53
C PHE A 38 -43.26 20.31 47.26
N SER A 39 -43.92 21.47 47.23
CA SER A 39 -44.78 21.87 46.12
C SER A 39 -44.00 22.55 44.97
N TYR A 40 -44.73 22.76 43.87
CA TYR A 40 -44.36 23.67 42.79
C TYR A 40 -45.10 25.00 42.98
N GLN A 41 -44.38 26.11 42.89
CA GLN A 41 -44.96 27.46 42.97
C GLN A 41 -44.54 28.33 41.79
N THR A 42 -45.40 29.28 41.42
CA THR A 42 -45.09 30.35 40.47
C THR A 42 -45.23 31.70 41.16
N GLU A 43 -44.19 32.53 41.06
CA GLU A 43 -44.16 33.85 41.67
C GLU A 43 -43.56 34.88 40.73
N ALA A 44 -44.22 36.04 40.64
CA ALA A 44 -43.70 37.22 39.96
C ALA A 44 -42.69 37.93 40.86
N THR A 45 -41.57 37.27 41.11
CA THR A 45 -40.58 37.74 42.08
C THR A 45 -39.95 39.07 41.64
N PHE A 46 -39.87 39.33 40.34
CA PHE A 46 -39.41 40.62 39.81
C PHE A 46 -40.59 41.54 39.42
N GLY A 47 -40.98 42.41 40.35
CA GLY A 47 -42.03 43.43 40.13
C GLY A 47 -41.58 44.62 39.27
N SER A 48 -40.28 44.80 39.09
CA SER A 48 -39.64 45.80 38.24
C SER A 48 -38.26 45.29 37.78
N ASP A 49 -37.57 46.02 36.90
CA ASP A 49 -36.23 45.68 36.44
C ASP A 49 -35.16 46.03 37.51
N ALA A 50 -35.19 45.31 38.64
CA ALA A 50 -34.31 45.50 39.79
C ALA A 50 -34.03 44.17 40.50
N ASP A 51 -32.99 44.13 41.33
CA ASP A 51 -32.73 42.98 42.20
C ASP A 51 -33.82 42.88 43.27
N VAL A 52 -34.13 41.65 43.70
CA VAL A 52 -35.22 41.38 44.64
C VAL A 52 -34.81 40.35 45.68
N THR A 53 -35.43 40.45 46.86
CA THR A 53 -35.32 39.44 47.92
C THR A 53 -36.66 38.77 48.12
N ALA A 54 -36.69 37.44 48.02
CA ALA A 54 -37.82 36.62 48.44
C ALA A 54 -37.51 36.06 49.82
N THR A 55 -38.34 36.40 50.81
CA THR A 55 -38.11 36.01 52.20
C THR A 55 -39.10 34.94 52.61
N ILE A 56 -38.58 33.75 52.88
CA ILE A 56 -39.38 32.65 53.41
C ILE A 56 -39.82 33.03 54.83
N ALA A 57 -41.12 33.32 54.97
CA ALA A 57 -41.68 33.82 56.22
C ALA A 57 -41.68 32.76 57.32
N ASP A 58 -41.58 33.21 58.56
CA ASP A 58 -41.64 32.37 59.76
C ASP A 58 -43.09 31.97 60.05
N GLY A 59 -43.38 30.66 60.04
CA GLY A 59 -44.71 30.13 60.39
C GLY A 59 -45.86 30.55 59.46
N ALA A 60 -45.57 31.14 58.31
CA ALA A 60 -46.55 31.64 57.35
C ALA A 60 -46.25 31.14 55.93
N SER A 61 -47.27 31.06 55.07
CA SER A 61 -47.11 30.62 53.68
C SER A 61 -46.19 31.59 52.92
N ASP A 62 -45.23 31.04 52.20
CA ASP A 62 -44.36 31.78 51.29
C ASP A 62 -43.95 30.90 50.11
N LYS A 63 -44.07 31.45 48.90
CA LYS A 63 -43.85 30.69 47.67
C LYS A 63 -42.40 30.27 47.49
N ALA A 64 -41.42 31.02 48.01
CA ALA A 64 -40.01 30.65 47.95
C ALA A 64 -39.69 29.43 48.84
N ARG A 65 -40.60 29.03 49.74
CA ARG A 65 -40.47 27.79 50.52
C ARG A 65 -40.51 26.54 49.64
N ALA A 66 -41.17 26.61 48.49
CA ALA A 66 -41.35 25.50 47.57
C ALA A 66 -40.04 24.82 47.13
N PHE A 67 -40.15 23.53 46.78
CA PHE A 67 -39.05 22.75 46.24
C PHE A 67 -38.76 23.15 44.79
N TYR A 68 -39.78 23.60 44.06
CA TYR A 68 -39.66 24.16 42.73
C TYR A 68 -40.30 25.54 42.68
N LEU A 69 -39.51 26.56 42.34
CA LEU A 69 -39.99 27.93 42.15
C LEU A 69 -39.79 28.35 40.69
N LYS A 70 -40.90 28.61 40.01
CA LYS A 70 -40.92 29.30 38.72
C LYS A 70 -40.95 30.81 38.97
N VAL A 71 -39.84 31.45 38.63
CA VAL A 71 -39.64 32.88 38.80
C VAL A 71 -40.09 33.60 37.53
N THR A 72 -41.04 34.51 37.66
CA THR A 72 -41.51 35.38 36.57
C THR A 72 -41.24 36.85 36.88
N SER A 73 -41.42 37.70 35.87
CA SER A 73 -41.33 39.15 35.99
C SER A 73 -42.58 39.81 35.44
N SER A 74 -43.01 40.92 36.05
CA SER A 74 -44.16 41.70 35.57
C SER A 74 -43.84 42.54 34.32
N GLY A 75 -42.56 42.78 34.05
CA GLY A 75 -42.04 43.45 32.86
C GLY A 75 -40.70 42.87 32.41
N SER A 76 -40.24 43.28 31.22
CA SER A 76 -38.98 42.80 30.66
C SER A 76 -37.78 43.26 31.49
N LEU A 77 -36.96 42.32 31.92
CA LEU A 77 -35.66 42.61 32.50
C LEU A 77 -34.71 43.11 31.41
N SER A 78 -33.91 44.13 31.70
CA SER A 78 -32.95 44.70 30.74
C SER A 78 -31.50 44.24 30.99
N ALA A 79 -31.25 43.63 32.15
CA ALA A 79 -29.97 43.06 32.55
C ALA A 79 -30.18 41.82 33.43
N THR A 80 -29.10 41.10 33.72
CA THR A 80 -29.14 40.02 34.72
C THR A 80 -29.46 40.60 36.10
N ARG A 81 -30.51 40.08 36.74
CA ARG A 81 -30.95 40.50 38.08
C ARG A 81 -30.71 39.42 39.12
N THR A 82 -30.55 39.83 40.36
CA THR A 82 -30.34 38.93 41.49
C THR A 82 -31.66 38.68 42.21
N LEU A 83 -31.98 37.40 42.38
CA LEU A 83 -32.99 36.92 43.31
C LEU A 83 -32.28 36.39 44.56
N THR A 84 -32.40 37.12 45.66
CA THR A 84 -31.89 36.67 46.96
C THR A 84 -32.98 35.90 47.71
N ILE A 85 -32.70 34.66 48.08
CA ILE A 85 -33.58 33.87 48.95
C ILE A 85 -33.14 34.07 50.39
N ALA A 86 -34.01 34.65 51.20
CA ALA A 86 -33.80 34.90 52.62
C ALA A 86 -34.68 33.95 53.48
N PRO A 87 -34.29 33.66 54.73
CA PRO A 87 -33.07 34.11 55.40
C PRO A 87 -31.80 33.41 54.89
N ASN A 88 -30.65 34.04 55.14
CA ASN A 88 -29.35 33.53 54.71
C ASN A 88 -28.81 32.38 55.58
N THR A 89 -29.54 32.02 56.63
CA THR A 89 -29.27 30.87 57.52
C THR A 89 -29.98 29.59 57.08
N LEU A 90 -30.77 29.64 55.99
CA LEU A 90 -31.61 28.54 55.55
C LEU A 90 -30.86 27.53 54.68
N SER A 91 -30.75 26.27 55.07
CA SER A 91 -30.18 25.24 54.20
C SER A 91 -31.27 24.48 53.42
N LYS A 92 -31.29 24.56 52.09
CA LYS A 92 -32.26 23.81 51.28
C LYS A 92 -31.83 23.54 49.84
N VAL A 93 -32.37 22.46 49.28
CA VAL A 93 -32.36 22.22 47.83
C VAL A 93 -33.59 22.87 47.20
N ILE A 94 -33.39 23.58 46.09
CA ILE A 94 -34.47 24.23 45.34
C ILE A 94 -34.22 24.16 43.84
N PHE A 95 -35.23 23.79 43.07
CA PHE A 95 -35.25 23.96 41.62
C PHE A 95 -35.75 25.36 41.31
N ILE A 96 -34.97 26.12 40.54
CA ILE A 96 -35.36 27.44 40.07
C ILE A 96 -35.51 27.40 38.55
N GLU A 97 -36.70 27.72 38.07
CA GLU A 97 -36.97 28.00 36.65
C GLU A 97 -36.98 29.51 36.43
N ASN A 98 -36.12 29.98 35.53
CA ASN A 98 -36.16 31.37 35.10
C ASN A 98 -37.15 31.52 33.94
N ALA A 99 -38.38 31.91 34.26
CA ALA A 99 -39.43 32.22 33.30
C ALA A 99 -39.70 33.74 33.24
N THR A 100 -38.69 34.56 33.52
CA THR A 100 -38.80 36.03 33.39
C THR A 100 -38.88 36.45 31.92
N THR A 101 -39.36 37.66 31.68
CA THR A 101 -39.39 38.27 30.35
C THR A 101 -38.16 39.16 30.14
N GLY A 102 -37.76 39.40 28.88
CA GLY A 102 -36.57 40.21 28.56
C GLY A 102 -35.29 39.42 28.21
N SER A 103 -35.39 38.08 28.15
CA SER A 103 -34.29 37.17 27.76
C SER A 103 -33.02 37.30 28.61
N GLN A 104 -33.18 37.69 29.88
CA GLN A 104 -32.06 37.85 30.82
C GLN A 104 -31.91 36.61 31.71
N SER A 105 -30.66 36.34 32.10
CA SER A 105 -30.38 35.40 33.18
C SER A 105 -30.79 36.01 34.53
N ILE A 106 -30.94 35.16 35.54
CA ILE A 106 -31.06 35.60 36.94
C ILE A 106 -29.97 34.95 37.78
N ASN A 107 -29.44 35.67 38.76
CA ASN A 107 -28.53 35.12 39.75
C ASN A 107 -29.32 34.74 40.98
N ILE A 108 -29.17 33.51 41.43
CA ILE A 108 -29.74 33.03 42.69
C ILE A 108 -28.68 33.26 43.76
N SER A 109 -29.07 34.02 44.78
CA SER A 109 -28.21 34.41 45.89
C SER A 109 -28.86 34.05 47.22
N GLN A 110 -28.04 33.88 48.25
CA GLN A 110 -28.50 33.72 49.62
C GLN A 110 -27.74 34.64 50.59
N GLY A 111 -26.60 35.20 50.21
CA GLY A 111 -25.78 36.05 51.06
C GLY A 111 -24.71 36.75 50.24
N SER A 112 -23.55 37.03 50.85
CA SER A 112 -22.40 37.61 50.14
C SER A 112 -21.53 36.57 49.42
N GLY A 113 -21.85 35.27 49.54
CA GLY A 113 -21.13 34.17 48.89
C GLY A 113 -21.44 34.03 47.40
N ALA A 114 -20.99 32.91 46.80
CA ALA A 114 -21.17 32.69 45.36
C ALA A 114 -22.64 32.44 44.99
N ASN A 115 -22.99 32.83 43.77
CA ASN A 115 -24.35 32.72 43.22
C ASN A 115 -24.40 31.68 42.11
N VAL A 116 -25.59 31.16 41.82
CA VAL A 116 -25.85 30.33 40.64
C VAL A 116 -26.63 31.13 39.60
N THR A 117 -26.11 31.21 38.38
CA THR A 117 -26.80 31.87 37.27
C THR A 117 -27.74 30.90 36.56
N VAL A 118 -29.01 31.27 36.46
CA VAL A 118 -30.05 30.54 35.71
C VAL A 118 -30.40 31.32 34.45
N GLY A 119 -30.04 30.79 33.28
CA GLY A 119 -30.38 31.38 31.99
C GLY A 119 -31.88 31.43 31.74
N ASN A 120 -32.35 32.38 30.92
CA ASN A 120 -33.78 32.49 30.58
C ASN A 120 -34.32 31.19 29.95
N GLY A 121 -35.49 30.74 30.40
CA GLY A 121 -36.12 29.50 29.97
C GLY A 121 -35.47 28.22 30.50
N LEU A 122 -34.42 28.32 31.33
CA LEU A 122 -33.74 27.18 31.91
C LEU A 122 -34.13 26.97 33.37
N THR A 123 -33.97 25.72 33.81
CA THR A 123 -34.10 25.32 35.21
C THR A 123 -32.76 24.85 35.75
N LYS A 124 -32.41 25.22 36.97
CA LYS A 124 -31.27 24.63 37.70
C LYS A 124 -31.71 24.11 39.06
N ALA A 125 -31.13 22.98 39.47
CA ALA A 125 -31.18 22.51 40.85
C ALA A 125 -30.09 23.25 41.63
N CYS A 126 -30.49 24.02 42.62
CA CYS A 126 -29.62 24.84 43.45
C CYS A 126 -29.61 24.30 44.88
N ILE A 127 -28.47 24.42 45.56
CA ILE A 127 -28.35 24.19 47.00
C ILE A 127 -28.06 25.53 47.65
N LEU A 128 -28.96 25.96 48.53
CA LEU A 128 -28.78 27.07 49.46
C LEU A 128 -28.11 26.50 50.72
N ASP A 129 -26.93 26.99 51.09
CA ASP A 129 -26.12 26.38 52.17
C ASP A 129 -26.40 26.91 53.57
N GLY A 130 -27.15 28.01 53.70
CA GLY A 130 -27.49 28.59 54.99
C GLY A 130 -26.29 29.16 55.77
N GLY A 131 -25.19 29.51 55.11
CA GLY A 131 -23.95 29.98 55.75
C GLY A 131 -24.02 31.36 56.44
N GLY A 132 -25.20 31.95 56.61
CA GLY A 132 -25.39 33.28 57.18
C GLY A 132 -24.90 34.38 56.23
N SER A 133 -24.16 35.37 56.73
CA SER A 133 -23.68 36.49 55.91
C SER A 133 -22.86 36.03 54.70
N GLY A 134 -22.15 34.90 54.81
CA GLY A 134 -21.31 34.33 53.75
C GLY A 134 -21.97 33.24 52.92
N ALA A 135 -23.30 33.05 53.05
CA ALA A 135 -24.02 31.96 52.41
C ALA A 135 -23.79 31.90 50.90
N VAL A 136 -23.63 30.67 50.40
CA VAL A 136 -23.31 30.32 49.02
C VAL A 136 -24.47 29.54 48.41
N VAL A 137 -24.71 29.77 47.11
CA VAL A 137 -25.57 28.95 46.28
C VAL A 137 -24.70 28.05 45.41
N TYR A 138 -24.91 26.73 45.48
CA TYR A 138 -24.23 25.75 44.63
C TYR A 138 -25.16 25.25 43.52
N ASP A 139 -24.62 25.04 42.33
CA ASP A 139 -25.30 24.26 41.28
C ASP A 139 -25.11 22.77 41.60
N MET A 140 -26.21 22.07 41.85
CA MET A 140 -26.19 20.67 42.28
C MET A 140 -25.55 19.74 41.24
N PHE A 141 -25.55 20.13 39.95
CA PHE A 141 -25.04 19.30 38.86
C PHE A 141 -23.69 19.76 38.30
N ASP A 142 -23.06 20.79 38.88
CA ASP A 142 -21.72 21.26 38.47
C ASP A 142 -20.63 20.18 38.62
N LYS A 143 -20.81 19.26 39.57
CA LYS A 143 -19.83 18.21 39.89
C LYS A 143 -20.42 16.80 39.77
N ILE A 144 -21.39 16.59 38.88
CA ILE A 144 -21.98 15.27 38.69
C ILE A 144 -21.02 14.35 37.91
N ASP A 145 -20.66 13.22 38.52
CA ASP A 145 -20.00 12.12 37.84
C ASP A 145 -21.07 11.14 37.32
N LEU A 146 -21.03 10.85 36.02
CA LEU A 146 -22.06 10.08 35.31
C LEU A 146 -21.48 8.74 34.83
N GLY A 147 -22.13 7.64 35.22
CA GLY A 147 -21.75 6.29 34.78
C GLY A 147 -22.14 6.00 33.33
N ALA A 148 -21.63 4.87 32.81
CA ALA A 148 -21.77 4.45 31.41
C ALA A 148 -23.21 4.31 30.88
N ASN A 149 -24.21 4.22 31.76
CA ASN A 149 -25.62 4.08 31.40
C ASN A 149 -26.40 5.41 31.48
N ALA A 150 -25.73 6.55 31.64
CA ALA A 150 -26.38 7.85 31.65
C ALA A 150 -27.11 8.12 30.31
N LYS A 151 -28.39 8.49 30.41
CA LYS A 151 -29.27 8.77 29.27
C LYS A 151 -29.98 10.10 29.50
N ILE A 152 -30.14 10.89 28.45
CA ILE A 152 -31.01 12.08 28.44
C ILE A 152 -32.12 11.81 27.43
N ASN A 153 -33.38 11.92 27.86
CA ASN A 153 -34.57 11.66 27.03
C ASN A 153 -34.55 10.29 26.31
N GLY A 154 -34.02 9.25 26.97
CA GLY A 154 -33.95 7.90 26.43
C GLY A 154 -32.83 7.66 25.39
N GLY A 155 -32.12 8.70 24.95
CA GLY A 155 -30.91 8.58 24.13
C GLY A 155 -29.67 8.34 24.99
N SER A 156 -28.72 7.54 24.48
CA SER A 156 -27.35 7.52 25.03
C SER A 156 -26.82 8.94 25.07
N PHE A 157 -26.20 9.33 26.17
CA PHE A 157 -25.53 10.62 26.27
C PHE A 157 -24.57 10.81 25.08
N GLY A 158 -24.86 11.80 24.25
CA GLY A 158 -24.14 12.12 23.02
C GLY A 158 -22.80 12.81 23.27
N ILE A 159 -21.88 12.16 23.99
CA ILE A 159 -20.50 12.08 23.49
C ILE A 159 -20.46 10.83 22.58
N THR A 160 -21.35 10.76 21.58
CA THR A 160 -21.64 9.53 20.81
C THR A 160 -21.95 9.81 19.32
N ALA A 161 -20.94 9.57 18.47
CA ALA A 161 -20.92 8.90 17.16
C ALA A 161 -21.74 9.33 15.92
N SER A 162 -22.68 10.29 15.94
CA SER A 162 -23.51 10.57 14.74
C SER A 162 -23.33 11.94 14.05
N GLU A 163 -22.61 12.89 14.65
CA GLU A 163 -22.15 14.07 13.91
C GLU A 163 -20.75 13.80 13.36
N THR A 164 -20.38 14.48 12.27
CA THR A 164 -18.96 14.58 11.92
C THR A 164 -18.25 15.31 13.05
N VAL A 165 -17.73 14.55 14.01
CA VAL A 165 -16.95 15.10 15.12
C VAL A 165 -15.58 15.43 14.58
N ALA A 166 -15.23 16.72 14.57
CA ALA A 166 -13.85 17.13 14.29
C ALA A 166 -12.93 16.57 15.39
N LEU A 167 -12.17 15.53 15.05
CA LEU A 167 -11.23 14.84 15.94
C LEU A 167 -9.93 15.63 16.10
N THR A 168 -10.00 16.87 16.59
CA THR A 168 -8.83 17.70 16.82
C THR A 168 -7.95 17.07 17.93
N ASN A 169 -6.69 16.76 17.58
CA ASN A 169 -5.71 16.10 18.45
C ASN A 169 -6.19 14.76 19.04
N LYS A 170 -6.78 13.88 18.23
CA LYS A 170 -7.15 12.51 18.63
C LYS A 170 -6.45 11.49 17.74
N THR A 171 -6.11 10.34 18.32
CA THR A 171 -5.58 9.18 17.59
C THR A 171 -6.73 8.34 17.06
N ILE A 172 -6.69 7.96 15.78
CA ILE A 172 -7.58 6.97 15.19
C ILE A 172 -6.86 5.62 15.27
N ASP A 173 -7.36 4.70 16.09
CA ASP A 173 -6.86 3.33 16.19
C ASP A 173 -7.53 2.46 15.13
N SER A 174 -6.76 1.94 14.17
CA SER A 174 -7.29 1.25 13.00
C SER A 174 -7.99 -0.06 13.32
N ASP A 175 -7.64 -0.73 14.42
CA ASP A 175 -8.09 -2.10 14.69
C ASP A 175 -9.57 -2.15 15.14
N SER A 176 -10.15 -0.98 15.47
CA SER A 176 -11.51 -0.84 15.99
C SER A 176 -12.40 0.09 15.17
N ASN A 177 -11.95 0.59 14.01
CA ASN A 177 -12.68 1.58 13.21
C ASN A 177 -12.95 1.09 11.77
N THR A 178 -14.22 1.15 11.35
CA THR A 178 -14.63 0.88 9.96
C THR A 178 -14.80 2.20 9.22
N ILE A 179 -13.72 2.73 8.63
CA ILE A 179 -13.76 4.00 7.90
C ILE A 179 -13.93 3.73 6.41
N THR A 180 -15.12 4.03 5.86
CA THR A 180 -15.51 3.65 4.49
C THR A 180 -15.56 4.82 3.49
N ASN A 181 -15.31 6.06 3.95
CA ASN A 181 -15.62 7.28 3.20
C ASN A 181 -14.47 8.31 3.14
N ILE A 182 -13.21 7.91 3.38
CA ILE A 182 -12.07 8.82 3.18
C ILE A 182 -11.88 9.07 1.69
N VAL A 183 -12.05 10.32 1.26
CA VAL A 183 -11.68 10.78 -0.09
C VAL A 183 -10.33 11.49 -0.06
N ASN A 184 -9.73 11.73 -1.24
CA ASN A 184 -8.41 12.36 -1.33
C ASN A 184 -8.35 13.75 -0.66
N ALA A 185 -9.45 14.51 -0.68
CA ALA A 185 -9.52 15.82 -0.04
C ALA A 185 -9.46 15.77 1.50
N ASP A 186 -9.75 14.61 2.10
CA ASP A 186 -9.75 14.42 3.55
C ASP A 186 -8.34 14.12 4.10
N ILE A 187 -7.41 13.71 3.22
CA ILE A 187 -6.02 13.45 3.56
C ILE A 187 -5.22 14.74 3.40
N LYS A 188 -4.71 15.29 4.50
CA LYS A 188 -3.78 16.44 4.44
C LYS A 188 -2.51 16.05 3.70
N ALA A 189 -1.95 16.98 2.93
CA ALA A 189 -0.68 16.79 2.23
C ALA A 189 0.50 16.45 3.18
N ALA A 190 0.42 16.85 4.45
CA ALA A 190 1.42 16.53 5.49
C ALA A 190 1.10 15.26 6.29
N ALA A 191 0.09 14.48 5.91
CA ALA A 191 -0.21 13.22 6.56
C ALA A 191 0.98 12.26 6.40
N ALA A 192 1.50 11.75 7.52
CA ALA A 192 2.61 10.81 7.54
C ALA A 192 2.14 9.39 7.18
N ILE A 193 1.64 9.20 5.95
CA ILE A 193 1.24 7.90 5.43
C ILE A 193 2.51 7.13 5.06
N ASP A 194 2.92 6.20 5.94
CA ASP A 194 4.11 5.38 5.74
C ASP A 194 3.88 4.34 4.62
N ALA A 195 4.71 4.40 3.58
CA ALA A 195 4.66 3.49 2.44
C ALA A 195 4.88 2.02 2.83
N THR A 196 5.59 1.74 3.94
CA THR A 196 5.77 0.37 4.44
C THR A 196 4.47 -0.30 4.86
N LYS A 197 3.45 0.48 5.26
CA LYS A 197 2.10 0.00 5.63
C LYS A 197 1.15 -0.18 4.44
N ILE A 198 1.55 0.26 3.25
CA ILE A 198 0.79 0.10 1.98
C ILE A 198 1.32 -1.11 1.18
N ALA A 199 2.52 -1.61 1.51
CA ALA A 199 3.29 -2.51 0.64
C ALA A 199 3.00 -4.02 0.81
N ASP A 200 2.31 -4.48 1.87
CA ASP A 200 2.06 -5.93 2.09
C ASP A 200 0.72 -6.45 1.51
N GLY A 201 -0.23 -5.54 1.27
CA GLY A 201 -1.59 -5.89 0.86
C GLY A 201 -1.74 -5.83 -0.64
N SER A 202 -2.33 -6.86 -1.25
CA SER A 202 -2.55 -6.94 -2.69
C SER A 202 -3.17 -5.65 -3.25
N VAL A 203 -2.36 -4.84 -3.91
CA VAL A 203 -2.79 -3.62 -4.58
C VAL A 203 -3.34 -4.02 -5.95
N THR A 204 -4.66 -4.22 -6.02
CA THR A 204 -5.34 -4.68 -7.24
C THR A 204 -5.49 -3.57 -8.29
N SER A 205 -5.41 -2.29 -7.89
CA SER A 205 -5.63 -1.15 -8.79
C SER A 205 -5.11 0.21 -8.31
N THR A 206 -3.98 0.29 -7.60
CA THR A 206 -3.32 1.59 -7.33
C THR A 206 -2.17 1.84 -8.28
N GLU A 207 -2.33 2.83 -9.16
CA GLU A 207 -1.22 3.45 -9.88
C GLU A 207 -0.46 4.37 -8.92
N PHE A 208 0.73 3.97 -8.46
CA PHE A 208 1.66 4.93 -7.88
C PHE A 208 2.13 5.85 -9.02
N GLN A 209 1.72 7.13 -9.00
CA GLN A 209 2.00 8.08 -10.09
C GLN A 209 3.51 8.20 -10.41
N TYR A 210 4.39 8.13 -9.40
CA TYR A 210 5.84 8.13 -9.59
C TYR A 210 6.54 7.15 -8.65
N ILE A 211 7.16 6.10 -9.20
CA ILE A 211 8.37 5.56 -8.61
C ILE A 211 9.45 6.59 -8.97
N ASN A 212 9.81 7.49 -8.06
CA ASN A 212 10.59 8.71 -8.33
C ASN A 212 11.96 8.50 -9.02
N THR A 213 12.42 7.26 -9.18
CA THR A 213 13.62 6.90 -9.93
C THR A 213 13.36 6.49 -11.38
N LEU A 214 12.10 6.43 -11.83
CA LEU A 214 11.72 6.08 -13.19
C LEU A 214 11.28 7.34 -13.94
N SER A 215 11.85 7.59 -15.12
CA SER A 215 11.50 8.74 -15.96
C SER A 215 10.23 8.53 -16.81
N SER A 216 9.59 7.36 -16.72
CA SER A 216 8.28 7.04 -17.33
C SER A 216 7.68 5.78 -16.68
N ASN A 217 6.49 5.33 -17.13
CA ASN A 217 5.90 4.05 -16.74
C ASN A 217 6.92 2.89 -16.80
N ALA A 218 6.91 2.01 -15.79
CA ALA A 218 7.88 0.92 -15.63
C ALA A 218 7.94 -0.03 -16.82
N GLN A 219 6.78 -0.36 -17.41
CA GLN A 219 6.71 -1.17 -18.62
C GLN A 219 7.36 -0.44 -19.81
N THR A 220 7.16 0.88 -19.92
CA THR A 220 7.81 1.70 -20.96
C THR A 220 9.34 1.73 -20.77
N GLN A 221 9.83 1.86 -19.53
CA GLN A 221 11.26 1.83 -19.24
C GLN A 221 11.88 0.46 -19.57
N ILE A 222 11.21 -0.64 -19.21
CA ILE A 222 11.66 -2.01 -19.51
C ILE A 222 11.66 -2.25 -21.03
N SER A 223 10.58 -1.90 -21.71
CA SER A 223 10.48 -2.01 -23.17
C SER A 223 11.56 -1.18 -23.87
N ALA A 224 11.82 0.05 -23.42
CA ALA A 224 12.87 0.89 -23.98
C ALA A 224 14.29 0.31 -23.77
N LYS A 225 14.57 -0.26 -22.59
CA LYS A 225 15.87 -0.90 -22.30
C LYS A 225 16.06 -2.19 -23.11
N LEU A 226 15.02 -3.01 -23.24
CA LEU A 226 15.07 -4.23 -24.05
C LEU A 226 15.27 -3.91 -25.54
N ASN A 227 14.57 -2.91 -26.07
CA ASN A 227 14.69 -2.49 -27.47
C ASN A 227 16.05 -1.84 -27.79
N SER A 228 16.73 -1.28 -26.78
CA SER A 228 18.11 -0.79 -26.93
C SER A 228 19.17 -1.90 -26.99
N ALA A 229 18.86 -3.09 -26.47
CA ALA A 229 19.79 -4.23 -26.43
C ALA A 229 19.64 -5.16 -27.65
N LEU A 230 18.44 -5.23 -28.26
CA LEU A 230 18.13 -6.02 -29.45
C LEU A 230 17.24 -5.21 -30.41
N PRO A 231 17.78 -4.16 -31.05
CA PRO A 231 16.99 -3.32 -31.94
C PRO A 231 16.50 -4.13 -33.14
N ASN A 232 15.21 -4.00 -33.44
CA ASN A 232 14.59 -4.58 -34.64
C ASN A 232 15.27 -3.98 -35.89
N ASP A 233 15.71 -4.83 -36.83
CA ASP A 233 16.36 -4.44 -38.09
C ASP A 233 17.60 -3.52 -37.96
N ALA A 234 18.37 -3.61 -36.87
CA ALA A 234 19.62 -2.85 -36.74
C ALA A 234 20.84 -3.72 -36.41
N TRP A 235 21.96 -3.40 -37.08
CA TRP A 235 23.24 -4.06 -36.88
C TRP A 235 23.86 -3.65 -35.53
N ILE A 236 24.17 -4.62 -34.68
CA ILE A 236 24.98 -4.40 -33.48
C ILE A 236 26.45 -4.26 -33.94
N SER A 237 26.87 -3.03 -34.17
CA SER A 237 28.23 -2.67 -34.57
C SER A 237 29.03 -2.17 -33.38
N SER A 238 30.33 -2.46 -33.37
CA SER A 238 31.27 -1.85 -32.42
C SER A 238 31.99 -0.66 -33.06
N ALA A 239 32.64 0.19 -32.25
CA ALA A 239 33.26 1.44 -32.70
C ALA A 239 34.35 1.27 -33.80
N ASP A 240 34.82 0.05 -34.02
CA ASP A 240 35.76 -0.29 -35.10
C ASP A 240 35.08 -0.83 -36.37
N SER A 241 33.77 -0.58 -36.51
CA SER A 241 32.95 -0.96 -37.67
C SER A 241 32.87 -2.47 -37.92
N ARG A 242 33.15 -3.30 -36.91
CA ARG A 242 32.93 -4.75 -36.98
C ARG A 242 31.63 -5.13 -36.28
N ASN A 243 30.83 -5.94 -36.95
CA ASN A 243 29.66 -6.61 -36.37
C ASN A 243 30.15 -7.89 -35.68
N ARG A 244 29.87 -8.04 -34.38
CA ARG A 244 30.29 -9.21 -33.58
C ARG A 244 29.13 -9.76 -32.79
N LEU A 245 29.06 -11.09 -32.73
CA LEU A 245 28.28 -11.82 -31.75
C LEU A 245 29.26 -12.35 -30.68
N TYR A 246 29.20 -11.81 -29.46
CA TYR A 246 30.12 -12.15 -28.37
C TYR A 246 29.37 -12.89 -27.25
N PHE A 247 29.87 -14.04 -26.83
CA PHE A 247 29.34 -14.80 -25.69
C PHE A 247 30.44 -14.95 -24.64
N THR A 248 30.20 -14.52 -23.40
CA THR A 248 31.17 -14.64 -22.30
C THR A 248 31.05 -15.97 -21.56
N ALA A 249 32.22 -16.56 -21.27
CA ALA A 249 32.51 -17.63 -20.31
C ALA A 249 32.09 -19.09 -20.66
N ASN A 250 33.12 -19.95 -20.69
CA ASN A 250 33.19 -21.42 -20.63
C ASN A 250 31.89 -22.23 -20.83
N GLY A 251 31.75 -22.78 -22.04
CA GLY A 251 30.75 -23.76 -22.49
C GLY A 251 30.71 -23.80 -24.03
N SER A 252 30.05 -24.81 -24.62
CA SER A 252 29.78 -24.80 -26.07
C SER A 252 28.67 -23.79 -26.38
N THR A 253 28.93 -22.85 -27.31
CA THR A 253 27.87 -22.02 -27.88
C THR A 253 27.09 -22.82 -28.92
N ILE A 254 25.80 -23.04 -28.69
CA ILE A 254 24.92 -23.75 -29.63
C ILE A 254 24.06 -22.73 -30.36
N LEU A 255 24.19 -22.68 -31.69
CA LEU A 255 23.27 -21.94 -32.55
C LEU A 255 22.21 -22.93 -33.07
N LYS A 256 20.96 -22.76 -32.63
CA LYS A 256 19.83 -23.60 -33.04
C LYS A 256 18.94 -22.81 -34.00
N PHE A 257 18.64 -23.40 -35.14
CA PHE A 257 17.77 -22.85 -36.17
C PHE A 257 16.68 -23.87 -36.51
N ASP A 258 15.45 -23.41 -36.76
CA ASP A 258 14.35 -24.29 -37.20
C ASP A 258 14.44 -24.65 -38.69
N SER A 259 15.27 -23.92 -39.45
CA SER A 259 15.46 -24.10 -40.89
C SER A 259 16.96 -23.96 -41.21
N ASN A 260 17.32 -23.32 -42.33
CA ASN A 260 18.72 -23.19 -42.74
C ASN A 260 19.44 -22.08 -41.97
N PHE A 261 20.73 -22.27 -41.71
CA PHE A 261 21.61 -21.16 -41.33
C PHE A 261 22.13 -20.50 -42.61
N LEU A 262 22.05 -19.18 -42.69
CA LEU A 262 22.53 -18.40 -43.82
C LEU A 262 23.53 -17.35 -43.35
N VAL A 263 24.65 -17.26 -44.06
CA VAL A 263 25.55 -16.10 -43.98
C VAL A 263 25.33 -15.27 -45.24
N GLN A 264 24.81 -14.06 -45.07
CA GLN A 264 24.50 -13.17 -46.19
C GLN A 264 25.31 -11.87 -46.09
N ASN A 265 25.59 -11.25 -47.22
CA ASN A 265 26.10 -9.88 -47.25
C ASN A 265 24.95 -8.87 -47.04
N ASN A 266 25.29 -7.59 -46.93
CA ASN A 266 24.30 -6.52 -46.72
C ASN A 266 23.28 -6.37 -47.87
N SER A 267 23.59 -6.89 -49.06
CA SER A 267 22.70 -6.89 -50.22
C SER A 267 21.77 -8.11 -50.25
N GLY A 268 21.77 -8.95 -49.21
CA GLY A 268 20.97 -10.18 -49.13
C GLY A 268 21.52 -11.35 -49.96
N THR A 269 22.74 -11.24 -50.49
CA THR A 269 23.39 -12.35 -51.21
C THR A 269 23.89 -13.38 -50.21
N THR A 270 23.42 -14.62 -50.34
CA THR A 270 23.89 -15.74 -49.55
C THR A 270 25.29 -16.17 -49.98
N MET A 271 26.22 -16.12 -49.03
CA MET A 271 27.62 -16.51 -49.21
C MET A 271 27.87 -17.94 -48.74
N LEU A 272 27.15 -18.36 -47.69
CA LEU A 272 27.28 -19.67 -47.08
C LEU A 272 25.95 -20.14 -46.50
N THR A 273 25.64 -21.43 -46.66
CA THR A 273 24.50 -22.06 -45.98
C THR A 273 24.86 -23.38 -45.32
N THR A 274 24.19 -23.66 -44.20
CA THR A 274 23.99 -25.04 -43.76
C THR A 274 22.50 -25.37 -43.81
N ASP A 275 22.15 -26.46 -44.47
CA ASP A 275 20.77 -26.95 -44.47
C ASP A 275 20.48 -27.83 -43.25
N THR A 276 19.22 -28.21 -43.08
CA THR A 276 18.76 -29.07 -41.99
C THR A 276 19.28 -30.51 -42.09
N SER A 277 19.88 -30.90 -43.22
CA SER A 277 20.52 -32.19 -43.44
C SER A 277 22.02 -32.16 -43.10
N GLY A 278 22.55 -30.99 -42.69
CA GLY A 278 23.96 -30.81 -42.35
C GLY A 278 24.87 -30.54 -43.55
N ASN A 279 24.31 -30.31 -44.75
CA ASN A 279 25.13 -29.97 -45.91
C ASN A 279 25.65 -28.54 -45.79
N PHE A 280 26.93 -28.37 -46.08
CA PHE A 280 27.59 -27.07 -46.11
C PHE A 280 27.77 -26.63 -47.56
N THR A 281 27.19 -25.49 -47.95
CA THR A 281 27.30 -24.96 -49.32
C THR A 281 27.94 -23.57 -49.28
N ALA A 282 29.09 -23.43 -49.94
CA ALA A 282 29.71 -22.13 -50.23
C ALA A 282 29.32 -21.70 -51.66
N THR A 283 28.85 -20.47 -51.83
CA THR A 283 28.48 -19.96 -53.17
C THR A 283 29.69 -19.45 -53.97
N GLY A 284 30.82 -19.25 -53.30
CA GLY A 284 32.11 -18.91 -53.91
C GLY A 284 33.13 -20.06 -53.85
N ASN A 285 34.40 -19.75 -54.12
CA ASN A 285 35.49 -20.73 -54.10
C ASN A 285 35.88 -21.13 -52.67
N VAL A 286 36.14 -22.44 -52.46
CA VAL A 286 36.81 -22.95 -51.26
C VAL A 286 38.30 -23.08 -51.55
N SER A 287 39.12 -22.25 -50.92
CA SER A 287 40.59 -22.22 -51.13
C SER A 287 41.32 -22.80 -49.92
N ALA A 288 42.36 -23.60 -50.17
CA ALA A 288 43.26 -24.11 -49.14
C ALA A 288 44.66 -23.48 -49.31
N TYR A 289 45.26 -23.03 -48.21
CA TYR A 289 46.61 -22.48 -48.25
C TYR A 289 47.63 -23.60 -48.53
N SER A 290 48.52 -23.38 -49.50
CA SER A 290 49.54 -24.35 -49.92
C SER A 290 50.89 -23.67 -50.23
N ASP A 291 51.13 -22.50 -49.66
CA ASP A 291 52.37 -21.73 -49.86
C ASP A 291 53.60 -22.48 -49.29
N LEU A 292 54.77 -22.25 -49.89
CA LEU A 292 56.05 -22.83 -49.42
C LEU A 292 56.33 -22.45 -47.96
N ALA A 293 55.97 -21.24 -47.52
CA ALA A 293 56.16 -20.77 -46.15
C ALA A 293 55.36 -21.56 -45.10
N LEU A 294 54.37 -22.36 -45.53
CA LEU A 294 53.51 -23.17 -44.66
C LEU A 294 53.87 -24.66 -44.71
N LYS A 295 54.99 -25.05 -45.35
CA LYS A 295 55.39 -26.44 -45.55
C LYS A 295 56.87 -26.66 -45.21
N GLU A 296 57.14 -27.78 -44.57
CA GLU A 296 58.48 -28.33 -44.34
C GLU A 296 58.52 -29.80 -44.84
N ASP A 297 59.71 -30.38 -44.94
CA ASP A 297 59.93 -31.76 -45.38
C ASP A 297 59.20 -32.13 -46.69
N ILE A 298 59.42 -31.32 -47.73
CA ILE A 298 58.77 -31.50 -49.04
C ILE A 298 59.56 -32.49 -49.90
N TYR A 299 59.02 -33.69 -50.07
CA TYR A 299 59.54 -34.71 -50.98
C TYR A 299 58.47 -35.19 -51.97
N GLN A 300 58.92 -35.80 -53.08
CA GLN A 300 58.03 -36.34 -54.10
C GLN A 300 57.33 -37.61 -53.61
N ILE A 301 56.08 -37.82 -54.03
CA ILE A 301 55.34 -39.04 -53.68
C ILE A 301 55.86 -40.19 -54.52
N GLU A 302 56.64 -41.07 -53.91
CA GLU A 302 57.17 -42.27 -54.59
C GLU A 302 56.14 -43.39 -54.72
N ASN A 303 56.29 -44.20 -55.78
CA ASN A 303 55.46 -45.36 -56.11
C ASN A 303 53.96 -45.00 -56.19
N ALA A 304 53.65 -43.82 -56.73
CA ALA A 304 52.32 -43.24 -56.71
C ALA A 304 51.34 -44.09 -57.52
N LEU A 305 51.74 -44.59 -58.70
CA LEU A 305 50.89 -45.46 -59.51
C LEU A 305 50.56 -46.78 -58.80
N GLU A 306 51.55 -47.40 -58.14
CA GLU A 306 51.33 -48.64 -57.39
C GLU A 306 50.44 -48.43 -56.16
N LYS A 307 50.54 -47.26 -55.51
CA LYS A 307 49.62 -46.87 -54.44
C LYS A 307 48.20 -46.69 -54.96
N VAL A 308 48.00 -45.98 -56.08
CA VAL A 308 46.67 -45.79 -56.70
C VAL A 308 46.07 -47.12 -57.16
N LYS A 309 46.86 -48.03 -57.73
CA LYS A 309 46.40 -49.38 -58.15
C LYS A 309 45.85 -50.21 -56.99
N LYS A 310 46.30 -49.97 -55.76
CA LYS A 310 45.78 -50.63 -54.54
C LYS A 310 44.49 -50.00 -54.02
N LEU A 311 44.13 -48.80 -54.48
CA LEU A 311 42.89 -48.13 -54.11
C LEU A 311 41.72 -48.63 -54.96
N ARG A 312 40.56 -48.72 -54.35
CA ARG A 312 39.33 -49.17 -55.00
C ARG A 312 38.30 -48.07 -55.02
N GLY A 313 37.92 -47.63 -56.22
CA GLY A 313 36.72 -46.82 -56.41
C GLY A 313 35.48 -47.69 -56.19
N VAL A 314 34.54 -47.20 -55.39
CA VAL A 314 33.32 -47.94 -55.02
C VAL A 314 32.07 -47.13 -55.29
N HIS A 315 31.03 -47.80 -55.76
CA HIS A 315 29.66 -47.32 -55.57
C HIS A 315 29.19 -47.76 -54.19
N PHE A 316 28.57 -46.86 -53.45
CA PHE A 316 27.98 -47.20 -52.16
C PHE A 316 26.65 -46.48 -51.97
N THR A 317 25.86 -46.98 -51.03
CA THR A 317 24.61 -46.37 -50.62
C THR A 317 24.77 -45.84 -49.20
N ARG A 318 24.48 -44.57 -48.99
CA ARG A 318 24.51 -43.93 -47.67
C ARG A 318 23.46 -44.58 -46.77
N LYS A 319 23.85 -44.98 -45.56
CA LYS A 319 22.93 -45.59 -44.59
C LYS A 319 21.88 -44.61 -44.06
N SER A 320 22.18 -43.30 -44.06
CA SER A 320 21.35 -42.24 -43.50
C SER A 320 20.11 -41.93 -44.35
N ASP A 321 20.27 -41.88 -45.68
CA ASP A 321 19.24 -41.37 -46.59
C ASP A 321 19.04 -42.25 -47.86
N ASN A 322 19.71 -43.40 -47.95
CA ASN A 322 19.68 -44.32 -49.09
C ASN A 322 20.11 -43.69 -50.43
N THR A 323 20.85 -42.58 -50.42
CA THR A 323 21.43 -41.99 -51.63
C THR A 323 22.56 -42.85 -52.18
N LYS A 324 22.66 -42.95 -53.51
CA LYS A 324 23.72 -43.68 -54.20
C LYS A 324 24.83 -42.72 -54.59
N GLU A 325 26.04 -43.01 -54.12
CA GLU A 325 27.23 -42.18 -54.34
C GLU A 325 28.40 -43.02 -54.87
N ILE A 326 29.41 -42.34 -55.39
CA ILE A 326 30.69 -42.92 -55.81
C ILE A 326 31.78 -42.30 -54.95
N GLY A 327 32.74 -43.12 -54.52
CA GLY A 327 33.88 -42.64 -53.76
C GLY A 327 34.86 -43.74 -53.44
N VAL A 328 35.50 -43.62 -52.28
CA VAL A 328 36.46 -44.58 -51.73
C VAL A 328 36.09 -44.94 -50.30
N VAL A 329 36.55 -46.09 -49.82
CA VAL A 329 36.39 -46.49 -48.42
C VAL A 329 37.61 -46.02 -47.63
N ALA A 330 37.44 -45.10 -46.68
CA ALA A 330 38.54 -44.50 -45.92
C ALA A 330 39.43 -45.57 -45.22
N ASN A 331 38.84 -46.62 -44.65
CA ASN A 331 39.59 -47.73 -44.04
C ASN A 331 40.47 -48.52 -45.02
N GLU A 332 40.12 -48.53 -46.30
CA GLU A 332 40.95 -49.16 -47.35
C GLU A 332 42.08 -48.22 -47.76
N VAL A 333 41.78 -46.92 -47.90
CA VAL A 333 42.76 -45.89 -48.24
C VAL A 333 43.85 -45.79 -47.17
N GLU A 334 43.47 -45.79 -45.90
CA GLU A 334 44.41 -45.63 -44.77
C GLU A 334 45.53 -46.68 -44.76
N LYS A 335 45.24 -47.92 -45.19
CA LYS A 335 46.25 -49.00 -45.25
C LYS A 335 47.33 -48.75 -46.31
N VAL A 336 47.04 -47.88 -47.28
CA VAL A 336 47.93 -47.58 -48.40
C VAL A 336 48.57 -46.20 -48.23
N ILE A 337 47.76 -45.20 -47.84
CA ILE A 337 48.12 -43.80 -47.69
C ILE A 337 47.36 -43.22 -46.48
N PRO A 338 47.88 -43.43 -45.25
CA PRO A 338 47.22 -42.96 -44.03
C PRO A 338 47.06 -41.43 -43.98
N GLU A 339 47.92 -40.68 -44.67
CA GLU A 339 47.94 -39.20 -44.66
C GLU A 339 46.66 -38.57 -45.26
N LEU A 340 45.91 -39.33 -46.06
CA LEU A 340 44.65 -38.91 -46.67
C LEU A 340 43.43 -39.13 -45.79
N VAL A 341 43.59 -39.76 -44.62
CA VAL A 341 42.50 -40.15 -43.72
C VAL A 341 42.66 -39.47 -42.38
N ASP A 342 41.59 -38.87 -41.88
CA ASP A 342 41.51 -38.36 -40.50
C ASP A 342 40.44 -39.11 -39.72
N GLU A 343 40.54 -39.09 -38.40
CA GLU A 343 39.53 -39.61 -37.48
C GLU A 343 38.66 -38.48 -36.93
N HIS A 344 37.36 -38.73 -36.81
CA HIS A 344 36.38 -37.80 -36.26
C HIS A 344 35.52 -38.50 -35.21
N GLN A 345 35.25 -37.81 -34.10
CA GLN A 345 34.38 -38.33 -33.05
C GLN A 345 32.91 -38.02 -33.37
N ASP A 346 32.18 -39.04 -33.83
CA ASP A 346 30.73 -38.99 -34.00
C ASP A 346 30.03 -39.30 -32.66
N LYS A 347 28.85 -38.71 -32.47
CA LYS A 347 28.06 -38.86 -31.24
C LYS A 347 27.48 -40.27 -31.09
N ASP A 348 27.02 -40.89 -32.18
CA ASP A 348 26.27 -42.14 -32.16
C ASP A 348 27.12 -43.32 -32.64
N LEU A 349 28.07 -43.07 -33.55
CA LEU A 349 28.93 -44.09 -34.16
C LEU A 349 30.31 -44.20 -33.51
N GLY A 350 30.67 -43.30 -32.60
CA GLY A 350 32.02 -43.25 -32.01
C GLY A 350 33.04 -42.68 -32.99
N VAL A 351 34.26 -43.21 -33.00
CA VAL A 351 35.30 -42.73 -33.93
C VAL A 351 35.02 -43.23 -35.35
N VAL A 352 34.85 -42.30 -36.30
CA VAL A 352 34.64 -42.54 -37.72
C VAL A 352 35.80 -41.98 -38.55
N LYS A 353 36.05 -42.57 -39.73
CA LYS A 353 37.14 -42.14 -40.62
C LYS A 353 36.63 -41.22 -41.72
N THR A 354 37.37 -40.16 -41.99
CA THR A 354 37.05 -39.10 -42.96
C THR A 354 38.17 -38.98 -44.00
N MET A 355 37.87 -38.41 -45.16
CA MET A 355 38.80 -38.35 -46.31
C MET A 355 39.19 -36.91 -46.65
N LYS A 356 40.49 -36.65 -46.82
CA LYS A 356 41.03 -35.42 -47.41
C LYS A 356 40.99 -35.48 -48.93
N TYR A 357 39.79 -35.42 -49.51
CA TYR A 357 39.61 -35.61 -50.95
C TYR A 357 40.46 -34.66 -51.81
N ALA A 358 40.58 -33.38 -51.45
CA ALA A 358 41.41 -32.43 -52.20
C ALA A 358 42.90 -32.84 -52.25
N ASN A 359 43.41 -33.48 -51.20
CA ASN A 359 44.81 -33.88 -51.10
C ASN A 359 45.14 -35.06 -52.01
N THR A 360 44.14 -35.84 -52.45
CA THR A 360 44.32 -36.95 -53.39
C THR A 360 44.91 -36.49 -54.72
N VAL A 361 44.72 -35.22 -55.09
CA VAL A 361 45.26 -34.63 -56.33
C VAL A 361 46.78 -34.74 -56.38
N GLY A 362 47.49 -34.55 -55.27
CA GLY A 362 48.94 -34.69 -55.23
C GLY A 362 49.41 -36.10 -55.61
N LEU A 363 48.74 -37.13 -55.08
CA LEU A 363 48.99 -38.52 -55.43
C LEU A 363 48.67 -38.81 -56.91
N LEU A 364 47.52 -38.31 -57.38
CA LEU A 364 47.07 -38.56 -58.76
C LEU A 364 48.01 -37.91 -59.79
N ILE A 365 48.56 -36.73 -59.49
CA ILE A 365 49.58 -36.07 -60.34
C ILE A 365 50.78 -36.99 -60.55
N GLU A 366 51.35 -37.53 -59.47
CA GLU A 366 52.52 -38.41 -59.57
C GLU A 366 52.17 -39.78 -60.19
N ALA A 367 50.99 -40.33 -59.92
CA ALA A 367 50.54 -41.57 -60.55
C ALA A 367 50.37 -41.44 -62.07
N VAL A 368 49.90 -40.29 -62.56
CA VAL A 368 49.80 -40.01 -63.99
C VAL A 368 51.18 -39.85 -64.63
N LYS A 369 52.13 -39.21 -63.93
CA LYS A 369 53.53 -39.13 -64.40
C LYS A 369 54.19 -40.51 -64.48
N ASP A 370 54.05 -41.33 -63.44
CA ASP A 370 54.51 -42.73 -63.42
C ASP A 370 53.94 -43.53 -64.60
N LEU A 371 52.63 -43.41 -64.84
CA LEU A 371 51.96 -44.09 -65.96
C LEU A 371 52.46 -43.58 -67.31
N SER A 372 52.66 -42.27 -67.46
CA SER A 372 53.19 -41.66 -68.68
C SER A 372 54.59 -42.20 -69.00
N ASN A 373 55.46 -42.29 -68.00
CA ASN A 373 56.81 -42.83 -68.16
C ASN A 373 56.77 -44.30 -68.62
N GLN A 374 55.92 -45.14 -68.01
CA GLN A 374 55.75 -46.54 -68.46
C GLN A 374 55.26 -46.63 -69.91
N VAL A 375 54.36 -45.74 -70.34
CA VAL A 375 53.88 -45.69 -71.72
C VAL A 375 54.98 -45.25 -72.69
N GLU A 376 55.81 -44.28 -72.31
CA GLU A 376 56.94 -43.82 -73.13
C GLU A 376 58.02 -44.91 -73.28
N GLU A 377 58.35 -45.62 -72.19
CA GLU A 377 59.25 -46.78 -72.22
C GLU A 377 58.71 -47.87 -73.16
N LEU A 378 57.42 -48.22 -73.06
CA LEU A 378 56.80 -49.21 -73.93
C LEU A 378 56.82 -48.81 -75.42
N LYS A 379 56.63 -47.53 -75.73
CA LYS A 379 56.70 -47.02 -77.12
C LYS A 379 58.10 -47.07 -77.68
N ASN A 380 59.12 -46.75 -76.87
CA ASN A 380 60.51 -46.79 -77.31
C ASN A 380 60.99 -48.24 -77.55
N VAL A 381 60.53 -49.21 -76.75
CA VAL A 381 60.81 -50.65 -76.96
C VAL A 381 60.10 -51.23 -78.19
N SER A 382 59.02 -50.58 -78.66
CA SER A 382 58.27 -51.02 -79.85
C SER A 382 58.78 -50.40 -81.17
N SER A 383 59.79 -49.53 -81.09
CA SER A 383 60.33 -48.74 -82.21
C SER A 383 61.71 -49.21 -82.70
N ASP A 384 62.26 -50.25 -82.07
CA ASP A 384 63.38 -51.09 -82.53
C ASP A 384 62.83 -52.48 -82.92
#